data_AF-A0A963YHJ1-F1
#
_entry.id   AF-A0A963YHJ1-F1
#
_cell.length_a   1.000
_cell.length_b   1.000
_cell.length_c   1.000
_cell.angle_alpha   90.00
_cell.angle_beta   90.00
_cell.angle_gamma   90.00
#
_symmetry.space_group_name_H-M   'P 1'
#
loop_
_entity.id
_entity.type
_entity.pdbx_description
1 polymer ?
#
loop_
_entity_poly.entity_id
_entity_poly.type
_entity_poly.pdbx_seq_one_letter_code
_entity_poly.pdbx_strand_id
1 'polypeptide(L)'
;PRIRAALDASFGSATRVVIKDPRLSLTFPLWRTEMEAMGVTLRVLIALRHPLAVAQSLARRNGCPPDLAALSWLAHSIAAIEASHGLNRTIVRFPDWALRPDTGIARIASDLGWPAGTAETLASAVRRRFCGADLHCRAAGPGDGLMAEAAALFETLTGETVSDGGLDRAARATRPALERAQAYCAPLDRYRLAEIGIREGSTG
;
A
#
# COMPACT_ATOMS: atom_id res chain seq x y z
N PRO A 1 -16.89 13.00 12.68
CA PRO A 1 -16.96 14.48 12.97
C PRO A 1 -15.71 15.31 12.63
N ARG A 2 -14.47 14.84 12.91
CA ARG A 2 -13.22 15.55 12.52
C ARG A 2 -12.76 15.27 11.08
N ILE A 3 -12.94 14.03 10.60
CA ILE A 3 -12.58 13.64 9.23
C ILE A 3 -13.41 14.43 8.20
N ARG A 4 -14.73 14.52 8.39
CA ARG A 4 -15.61 15.33 7.53
C ARG A 4 -15.16 16.79 7.44
N ALA A 5 -14.94 17.45 8.58
CA ALA A 5 -14.50 18.85 8.60
C ALA A 5 -13.15 19.04 7.89
N ALA A 6 -12.21 18.10 8.04
CA ALA A 6 -10.93 18.15 7.34
C ALA A 6 -11.09 17.97 5.82
N LEU A 7 -12.02 17.10 5.38
CA LEU A 7 -12.33 16.93 3.97
C LEU A 7 -12.96 18.18 3.37
N ASP A 8 -13.97 18.74 4.04
CA ASP A 8 -14.64 19.97 3.59
C ASP A 8 -13.65 21.13 3.47
N ALA A 9 -12.76 21.28 4.47
CA ALA A 9 -11.74 22.32 4.46
C ALA A 9 -10.67 22.12 3.37
N SER A 10 -10.32 20.87 3.04
CA SER A 10 -9.25 20.56 2.08
C SER A 10 -9.74 20.53 0.63
N PHE A 11 -10.98 20.10 0.40
CA PHE A 11 -11.48 19.75 -0.93
C PHE A 11 -12.73 20.54 -1.35
N GLY A 12 -13.35 21.29 -0.44
CA GLY A 12 -14.49 22.16 -0.75
C GLY A 12 -15.61 21.43 -1.49
N SER A 13 -16.00 21.94 -2.66
CA SER A 13 -17.06 21.38 -3.49
C SER A 13 -16.59 20.29 -4.48
N ALA A 14 -15.39 19.72 -4.31
CA ALA A 14 -14.89 18.69 -5.20
C ALA A 14 -15.75 17.42 -5.12
N THR A 15 -16.20 16.92 -6.28
CA THR A 15 -17.05 15.72 -6.37
C THR A 15 -16.24 14.43 -6.48
N ARG A 16 -14.92 14.52 -6.66
CA ARG A 16 -13.98 13.41 -6.65
C ARG A 16 -12.73 13.82 -5.86
N VAL A 17 -12.44 13.07 -4.81
CA VAL A 17 -11.31 13.32 -3.90
C VAL A 17 -10.40 12.11 -3.90
N VAL A 18 -9.09 12.37 -3.92
CA VAL A 18 -8.07 11.34 -3.74
C VAL A 18 -7.35 11.60 -2.43
N ILE A 19 -7.38 10.62 -1.54
CA ILE A 19 -6.61 10.64 -0.30
C ILE A 19 -5.45 9.69 -0.46
N LYS A 20 -4.23 10.24 -0.32
CA LYS A 20 -3.01 9.45 -0.33
C LYS A 20 -2.24 9.74 0.94
N ASP A 21 -2.02 8.69 1.73
CA ASP A 21 -1.09 8.67 2.86
C ASP A 21 -0.33 7.34 2.84
N PRO A 22 0.99 7.29 3.11
CA PRO A 22 1.75 6.03 3.15
C PRO A 22 1.23 5.00 4.16
N ARG A 23 0.53 5.44 5.21
CA ARG A 23 -0.07 4.62 6.28
C ARG A 23 -1.57 4.45 6.09
N LEU A 24 -2.12 4.83 4.93
CA LEU A 24 -3.55 4.68 4.67
C LEU A 24 -3.96 3.21 4.78
N SER A 25 -3.11 2.25 4.41
CA SER A 25 -3.37 0.81 4.61
C SER A 25 -3.68 0.42 6.05
N LEU A 26 -3.12 1.15 7.03
CA LEU A 26 -3.34 0.89 8.46
C LEU A 26 -4.52 1.69 9.02
N THR A 27 -4.71 2.91 8.51
CA THR A 27 -5.78 3.81 8.98
C THR A 27 -7.08 3.67 8.20
N PHE A 28 -7.09 2.90 7.11
CA PHE A 28 -8.24 2.74 6.20
C PHE A 28 -9.53 2.33 6.90
N PRO A 29 -9.54 1.43 7.92
CA PRO A 29 -10.79 1.09 8.62
C PRO A 29 -11.51 2.32 9.19
N LEU A 30 -10.77 3.28 9.76
CA LEU A 30 -11.35 4.53 10.27
C LEU A 30 -11.95 5.38 9.14
N TRP A 31 -11.24 5.50 8.01
CA TRP A 31 -11.73 6.23 6.84
C TRP A 31 -12.97 5.58 6.26
N ARG A 32 -12.95 4.25 6.11
CA ARG A 32 -14.05 3.47 5.55
C ARG A 32 -15.35 3.72 6.32
N THR A 33 -15.31 3.60 7.64
CA THR A 33 -16.50 3.84 8.49
C THR A 33 -17.09 5.23 8.29
N GLU A 34 -16.27 6.28 8.30
CA GLU A 34 -16.76 7.66 8.13
C GLU A 34 -17.27 7.92 6.70
N MET A 35 -16.61 7.36 5.67
CA MET A 35 -17.00 7.57 4.28
C MET A 35 -18.29 6.81 3.91
N GLU A 36 -18.45 5.59 4.42
CA GLU A 36 -19.70 4.82 4.27
C GLU A 36 -20.86 5.54 4.99
N ALA A 37 -20.64 6.08 6.20
CA ALA A 37 -21.62 6.89 6.91
C ALA A 37 -21.98 8.20 6.17
N MET A 38 -21.09 8.70 5.32
CA MET A 38 -21.34 9.86 4.45
C MET A 38 -22.00 9.50 3.12
N GLY A 39 -22.22 8.22 2.82
CA GLY A 39 -22.71 7.76 1.52
C GLY A 39 -21.72 7.99 0.38
N VAL A 40 -20.43 8.09 0.68
CA VAL A 40 -19.37 8.29 -0.31
C VAL A 40 -19.01 6.94 -0.93
N THR A 41 -19.05 6.86 -2.26
CA THR A 41 -18.56 5.69 -3.00
C THR A 41 -17.04 5.61 -2.92
N LEU A 42 -16.53 4.63 -2.19
CA LEU A 42 -15.10 4.34 -2.08
C LEU A 42 -14.58 3.50 -3.25
N ARG A 43 -13.43 3.89 -3.79
CA ARG A 43 -12.62 3.09 -4.71
C ARG A 43 -11.18 3.09 -4.22
N VAL A 44 -10.52 1.93 -4.28
CA VAL A 44 -9.22 1.73 -3.63
C VAL A 44 -8.16 1.42 -4.69
N LEU A 45 -7.11 2.22 -4.73
CA LEU A 45 -5.91 1.93 -5.52
C LEU A 45 -4.83 1.38 -4.59
N ILE A 46 -4.43 0.12 -4.78
CA ILE A 46 -3.35 -0.50 -4.02
C ILE A 46 -2.09 -0.48 -4.90
N ALA A 47 -1.22 0.49 -4.63
CA ALA A 47 0.06 0.62 -5.32
C ALA A 47 1.07 -0.39 -4.75
N LEU A 48 1.47 -1.37 -5.56
CA LEU A 48 2.42 -2.41 -5.17
C LEU A 48 3.75 -2.23 -5.91
N ARG A 49 4.83 -2.37 -5.16
CA ARG A 49 6.20 -2.45 -5.68
C ARG A 49 6.84 -3.73 -5.16
N HIS A 50 7.67 -4.37 -5.97
CA HIS A 50 8.37 -5.58 -5.58
C HIS A 50 9.09 -5.38 -4.23
N PRO A 51 8.92 -6.27 -3.25
CA PRO A 51 9.40 -6.08 -1.88
C PRO A 51 10.93 -5.91 -1.80
N LEU A 52 11.71 -6.64 -2.61
CA LEU A 52 13.16 -6.39 -2.70
C LEU A 52 13.52 -4.97 -3.13
N ALA A 53 12.82 -4.40 -4.11
CA ALA A 53 13.08 -3.02 -4.53
C ALA A 53 12.70 -2.02 -3.44
N VAL A 54 11.66 -2.32 -2.65
CA VAL A 54 11.30 -1.53 -1.46
C VAL A 54 12.39 -1.65 -0.39
N ALA A 55 12.87 -2.85 -0.09
CA ALA A 55 13.94 -3.08 0.87
C ALA A 55 15.23 -2.35 0.50
N GLN A 56 15.68 -2.44 -0.76
CA GLN A 56 16.83 -1.67 -1.23
C GLN A 56 16.63 -0.15 -1.15
N SER A 57 15.40 0.33 -1.40
CA SER A 57 15.07 1.74 -1.27
C SER A 57 15.12 2.21 0.18
N LEU A 58 14.63 1.41 1.12
CA LEU A 58 14.67 1.71 2.54
C LEU A 58 16.11 1.62 3.07
N ALA A 59 16.86 0.57 2.73
CA ALA A 59 18.27 0.43 3.09
C ALA A 59 19.09 1.67 2.68
N ARG A 60 18.92 2.17 1.45
CA ARG A 60 19.59 3.40 0.99
C ARG A 60 19.16 4.66 1.75
N ARG A 61 17.90 4.76 2.14
CA ARG A 61 17.34 5.98 2.77
C ARG A 61 17.68 6.07 4.26
N ASN A 62 17.56 4.96 4.98
CA ASN A 62 17.64 4.95 6.45
C ASN A 62 18.27 3.68 7.03
N GLY A 63 19.01 2.90 6.23
CA GLY A 63 19.70 1.70 6.72
C GLY A 63 18.77 0.59 7.19
N CYS A 64 17.52 0.57 6.73
CA CYS A 64 16.54 -0.45 7.14
C CYS A 64 17.00 -1.86 6.77
N PRO A 65 17.05 -2.81 7.73
CA PRO A 65 17.36 -4.20 7.44
C PRO A 65 16.33 -4.85 6.50
N PRO A 66 16.74 -5.80 5.64
CA PRO A 66 15.83 -6.48 4.70
C PRO A 66 14.62 -7.14 5.36
N ASP A 67 14.81 -7.81 6.51
CA ASP A 67 13.71 -8.49 7.21
C ASP A 67 12.68 -7.51 7.77
N LEU A 68 13.14 -6.37 8.31
CA LEU A 68 12.25 -5.32 8.78
C LEU A 68 11.50 -4.67 7.62
N ALA A 69 12.16 -4.51 6.47
CA ALA A 69 11.53 -4.03 5.26
C ALA A 69 10.48 -5.02 4.73
N ALA A 70 10.76 -6.33 4.72
CA ALA A 70 9.83 -7.38 4.33
C ALA A 70 8.62 -7.43 5.29
N LEU A 71 8.86 -7.36 6.59
CA LEU A 71 7.83 -7.32 7.63
C LEU A 71 6.91 -6.11 7.43
N SER A 72 7.50 -4.92 7.27
CA SER A 72 6.73 -3.71 6.99
C SER A 72 5.94 -3.84 5.69
N TRP A 73 6.54 -4.38 4.63
CA TRP A 73 5.87 -4.55 3.34
C TRP A 73 4.66 -5.49 3.46
N LEU A 74 4.83 -6.66 4.08
CA LEU A 74 3.75 -7.63 4.31
C LEU A 74 2.63 -7.03 5.15
N ALA A 75 2.98 -6.37 6.27
CA ALA A 75 2.01 -5.76 7.16
C ALA A 75 1.14 -4.72 6.43
N HIS A 76 1.73 -3.84 5.63
CA HIS A 76 0.99 -2.80 4.92
C HIS A 76 0.17 -3.38 3.75
N SER A 77 0.72 -4.33 2.99
CA SER A 77 0.03 -4.92 1.84
C SER A 77 -1.17 -5.77 2.28
N ILE A 78 -1.00 -6.62 3.29
CA ILE A 78 -2.07 -7.46 3.84
C ILE A 78 -3.15 -6.57 4.47
N ALA A 79 -2.78 -5.58 5.28
CA ALA A 79 -3.74 -4.65 5.88
C ALA A 79 -4.55 -3.89 4.82
N ALA A 80 -3.91 -3.43 3.74
CA ALA A 80 -4.61 -2.76 2.65
C ALA A 80 -5.67 -3.67 1.99
N ILE A 81 -5.31 -4.93 1.72
CA ILE A 81 -6.22 -5.89 1.07
C ILE A 81 -7.40 -6.22 1.98
N GLU A 82 -7.13 -6.56 3.23
CA GLU A 82 -8.15 -6.97 4.20
C GLU A 82 -9.10 -5.81 4.53
N ALA A 83 -8.58 -4.62 4.80
CA ALA A 83 -9.41 -3.47 5.16
C ALA A 83 -10.29 -2.98 3.99
N SER A 84 -9.86 -3.23 2.75
CA SER A 84 -10.60 -2.88 1.54
C SER A 84 -11.50 -4.00 0.99
N HIS A 85 -11.61 -5.13 1.68
CA HIS A 85 -12.49 -6.24 1.27
C HIS A 85 -13.92 -5.76 0.99
N GLY A 86 -14.47 -6.21 -0.15
CA GLY A 86 -15.80 -5.87 -0.64
C GLY A 86 -15.92 -4.52 -1.35
N LEU A 87 -14.82 -3.77 -1.49
CA LEU A 87 -14.78 -2.54 -2.28
C LEU A 87 -14.22 -2.79 -3.68
N ASN A 88 -14.42 -1.82 -4.58
CA ASN A 88 -13.75 -1.82 -5.89
C ASN A 88 -12.27 -1.50 -5.70
N ARG A 89 -11.41 -2.50 -5.95
CA ARG A 89 -9.96 -2.45 -5.72
C ARG A 89 -9.20 -2.61 -7.04
N THR A 90 -8.24 -1.72 -7.28
CA THR A 90 -7.31 -1.82 -8.41
C THR A 90 -5.89 -1.97 -7.90
N ILE A 91 -5.20 -3.04 -8.32
CA ILE A 91 -3.76 -3.19 -8.11
C ILE A 91 -3.02 -2.35 -9.15
N VAL A 92 -2.16 -1.44 -8.67
CA VAL A 92 -1.30 -0.60 -9.51
C VAL A 92 0.15 -1.05 -9.31
N ARG A 93 0.71 -1.76 -10.29
CA ARG A 93 2.10 -2.24 -10.23
C ARG A 93 3.07 -1.10 -10.55
N PHE A 94 4.06 -0.92 -9.69
CA PHE A 94 5.26 -0.12 -9.96
C PHE A 94 6.39 -1.04 -10.41
N PRO A 95 7.15 -0.69 -11.47
CA PRO A 95 7.13 0.59 -12.19
C PRO A 95 6.21 0.64 -13.42
N ASP A 96 5.36 -0.36 -13.65
CA ASP A 96 4.58 -0.50 -14.89
C ASP A 96 3.79 0.75 -15.30
N TRP A 97 3.11 1.42 -14.37
CA TRP A 97 2.36 2.64 -14.69
C TRP A 97 3.26 3.79 -15.17
N ALA A 98 4.56 3.77 -14.83
CA ALA A 98 5.53 4.76 -15.28
C ALA A 98 6.24 4.32 -16.57
N LEU A 99 6.46 3.02 -16.78
CA LEU A 99 7.05 2.48 -18.01
C LEU A 99 6.05 2.37 -19.17
N ARG A 100 4.78 2.08 -18.85
CA ARG A 100 3.65 1.91 -19.77
C ARG A 100 2.44 2.69 -19.25
N PRO A 101 2.52 4.03 -19.22
CA PRO A 101 1.46 4.87 -18.63
C PRO A 101 0.12 4.69 -19.31
N ASP A 102 0.09 4.39 -20.61
CA ASP A 102 -1.16 4.26 -21.35
C ASP A 102 -2.04 3.14 -20.82
N THR A 103 -1.45 1.95 -20.63
CA THR A 103 -2.19 0.79 -20.16
C THR A 103 -2.52 0.91 -18.68
N GLY A 104 -1.58 1.41 -17.87
CA GLY A 104 -1.80 1.60 -16.44
C GLY A 104 -2.90 2.63 -16.15
N ILE A 105 -2.85 3.78 -16.82
CA ILE A 105 -3.80 4.87 -16.59
C ILE A 105 -5.16 4.57 -17.20
N ALA A 106 -5.23 3.91 -18.36
CA ALA A 106 -6.50 3.46 -18.93
C ALA A 106 -7.23 2.50 -17.99
N ARG A 107 -6.49 1.54 -17.39
CA ARG A 107 -7.06 0.62 -16.40
C ARG A 107 -7.56 1.37 -15.16
N ILE A 108 -6.74 2.24 -14.58
CA ILE A 108 -7.14 3.05 -13.41
C ILE A 108 -8.37 3.92 -13.74
N ALA A 109 -8.39 4.58 -14.89
CA ALA A 109 -9.51 5.43 -15.30
C ALA A 109 -10.81 4.62 -15.45
N SER A 110 -10.75 3.44 -16.07
CA SER A 110 -11.86 2.51 -16.17
C SER A 110 -12.35 2.07 -14.79
N ASP A 111 -11.44 1.57 -13.95
CA ASP A 111 -11.77 1.07 -12.62
C ASP A 111 -12.25 2.17 -11.66
N LEU A 112 -11.89 3.43 -11.90
CA LEU A 112 -12.39 4.60 -11.17
C LEU A 112 -13.67 5.21 -11.77
N GLY A 113 -14.13 4.71 -12.93
CA GLY A 113 -15.28 5.22 -13.66
C GLY A 113 -15.09 6.68 -14.07
N TRP A 114 -13.90 7.04 -14.56
CA TRP A 114 -13.62 8.36 -15.12
C TRP A 114 -14.25 8.55 -16.50
N PRO A 115 -14.56 9.79 -16.90
CA PRO A 115 -15.11 10.07 -18.23
C PRO A 115 -14.17 9.60 -19.35
N ALA A 116 -14.74 9.18 -20.49
CA ALA A 116 -13.98 8.86 -21.69
C ALA A 116 -13.07 10.03 -22.11
N GLY A 117 -11.87 9.75 -22.62
CA GLY A 117 -10.87 10.79 -22.97
C GLY A 117 -9.97 11.24 -21.82
N THR A 118 -10.35 10.94 -20.56
CA THR A 118 -9.55 11.29 -19.38
C THR A 118 -8.25 10.50 -19.33
N ALA A 119 -8.30 9.22 -19.71
CA ALA A 119 -7.16 8.32 -19.66
C ALA A 119 -6.02 8.79 -20.59
N GLU A 120 -6.37 9.14 -21.82
CA GLU A 120 -5.44 9.59 -22.86
C GLU A 120 -4.75 10.90 -22.45
N THR A 121 -5.54 11.85 -21.91
CA THR A 121 -5.03 13.13 -21.41
C THR A 121 -4.03 12.92 -20.28
N LEU A 122 -4.36 12.06 -19.32
CA LEU A 122 -3.50 11.77 -18.17
C LEU A 122 -2.26 10.98 -18.55
N ALA A 123 -2.37 10.01 -19.45
CA ALA A 123 -1.23 9.25 -19.94
C ALA A 123 -0.23 10.16 -20.64
N SER A 124 -0.71 11.08 -21.48
CA SER A 124 0.11 12.11 -22.10
C SER A 124 0.83 13.00 -21.07
N ALA A 125 0.13 13.42 -20.01
CA ALA A 125 0.73 14.22 -18.93
C ALA A 125 1.79 13.44 -18.14
N VAL A 126 1.55 12.17 -17.81
CA VAL A 126 2.51 11.31 -17.10
C VAL A 126 3.77 11.08 -17.95
N ARG A 127 3.64 10.78 -19.25
CA ARG A 127 4.78 10.64 -20.16
C ARG A 127 5.67 11.88 -20.20
N ARG A 128 5.07 13.08 -20.18
CA ARG A 128 5.83 14.34 -20.16
C ARG A 128 6.56 14.60 -18.84
N ARG A 129 6.00 14.13 -17.71
CA ARG A 129 6.49 14.46 -16.37
C ARG A 129 7.42 13.41 -15.78
N PHE A 130 7.26 12.15 -16.15
CA PHE A 130 8.03 11.02 -15.64
C PHE A 130 8.97 10.48 -16.72
N CYS A 131 10.28 10.57 -16.45
CA CYS A 131 11.30 9.91 -17.26
C CYS A 131 11.63 8.54 -16.65
N GLY A 132 11.82 7.52 -17.48
CA GLY A 132 12.25 6.19 -17.02
C GLY A 132 13.58 6.20 -16.26
N ALA A 133 14.40 7.24 -16.46
CA ALA A 133 15.65 7.45 -15.72
C ALA A 133 15.46 7.67 -14.21
N ASP A 134 14.30 8.18 -13.78
CA ASP A 134 13.98 8.40 -12.36
C ASP A 134 13.53 7.11 -11.66
N LEU A 135 13.31 6.03 -12.42
CA LEU A 135 12.88 4.74 -11.89
C LEU A 135 14.10 3.92 -11.43
N HIS A 136 14.44 4.04 -10.16
CA HIS A 136 15.38 3.12 -9.52
C HIS A 136 14.75 1.73 -9.32
N CYS A 137 14.72 0.88 -10.35
CA CYS A 137 14.22 -0.49 -10.24
C CYS A 137 15.34 -1.51 -10.42
N ARG A 138 15.82 -2.08 -9.32
CA ARG A 138 16.55 -3.35 -9.34
C ARG A 138 15.88 -4.28 -8.32
N ALA A 139 15.07 -5.21 -8.80
CA ALA A 139 14.66 -6.37 -8.01
C ALA A 139 15.26 -7.59 -8.71
N ALA A 140 15.88 -8.49 -7.94
CA ALA A 140 16.42 -9.73 -8.49
C ALA A 140 16.32 -10.84 -7.43
N GLY A 141 15.71 -11.96 -7.83
CA GLY A 141 15.54 -13.16 -7.00
C GLY A 141 14.34 -13.13 -6.06
N PRO A 142 13.93 -14.28 -5.50
CA PRO A 142 12.84 -14.36 -4.53
C PRO A 142 13.23 -13.84 -3.13
N GLY A 143 14.53 -13.72 -2.82
CA GLY A 143 15.01 -13.55 -1.44
C GLY A 143 14.85 -14.84 -0.62
N ASP A 144 15.10 -14.76 0.68
CA ASP A 144 14.93 -15.85 1.65
C ASP A 144 13.98 -15.45 2.79
N GLY A 145 13.53 -16.43 3.58
CA GLY A 145 12.67 -16.23 4.75
C GLY A 145 11.45 -15.35 4.46
N LEU A 146 11.32 -14.26 5.22
CA LEU A 146 10.19 -13.33 5.11
C LEU A 146 10.16 -12.56 3.78
N MET A 147 11.33 -12.36 3.15
CA MET A 147 11.41 -11.73 1.83
C MET A 147 10.83 -12.63 0.75
N ALA A 148 11.03 -13.95 0.84
CA ALA A 148 10.43 -14.92 -0.08
C ALA A 148 8.90 -14.93 0.04
N GLU A 149 8.36 -14.87 1.26
CA GLU A 149 6.92 -14.76 1.52
C GLU A 149 6.34 -13.46 0.93
N ALA A 150 7.05 -12.34 1.11
CA ALA A 150 6.67 -11.06 0.52
C ALA A 150 6.68 -11.11 -1.02
N ALA A 151 7.71 -11.71 -1.61
CA ALA A 151 7.84 -11.83 -3.07
C ALA A 151 6.73 -12.73 -3.64
N ALA A 152 6.45 -13.87 -3.01
CA ALA A 152 5.37 -14.76 -3.41
C ALA A 152 3.99 -14.07 -3.36
N LEU A 153 3.72 -13.30 -2.30
CA LEU A 153 2.51 -12.49 -2.22
C LEU A 153 2.47 -11.44 -3.34
N PHE A 154 3.57 -10.72 -3.61
CA PHE A 154 3.62 -9.73 -4.69
C PHE A 154 3.30 -10.34 -6.06
N GLU A 155 3.91 -11.48 -6.40
CA GLU A 155 3.63 -12.18 -7.67
C GLU A 155 2.16 -12.62 -7.74
N THR A 156 1.62 -13.16 -6.64
CA THR A 156 0.21 -13.55 -6.57
C THR A 156 -0.73 -12.38 -6.76
N LEU A 157 -0.44 -11.21 -6.17
CA LEU A 157 -1.29 -10.02 -6.26
C LEU A 157 -1.18 -9.28 -7.59
N THR A 158 -0.07 -9.46 -8.32
CA THR A 158 0.18 -8.75 -9.58
C THR A 158 0.02 -9.63 -10.82
N GLY A 159 -0.44 -10.87 -10.65
CA GLY A 159 -0.84 -11.75 -11.75
C GLY A 159 -1.95 -11.15 -12.61
N GLU A 160 -1.97 -11.50 -13.89
CA GLU A 160 -2.87 -10.88 -14.90
C GLU A 160 -4.36 -11.11 -14.64
N THR A 161 -4.72 -12.16 -13.89
CA THR A 161 -6.10 -12.66 -13.72
C THR A 161 -6.60 -12.64 -12.28
N VAL A 162 -5.96 -11.88 -11.40
CA VAL A 162 -6.32 -11.88 -9.97
C VAL A 162 -7.68 -11.22 -9.78
N SER A 163 -8.67 -12.03 -9.44
CA SER A 163 -9.99 -11.55 -9.05
C SER A 163 -9.97 -10.95 -7.65
N ASP A 164 -11.00 -10.18 -7.30
CA ASP A 164 -11.17 -9.63 -5.96
C ASP A 164 -11.03 -10.70 -4.86
N GLY A 165 -11.74 -11.81 -4.98
CA GLY A 165 -11.61 -12.92 -4.04
C GLY A 165 -10.23 -13.59 -4.07
N GLY A 166 -9.47 -13.45 -5.16
CA GLY A 166 -8.07 -13.86 -5.26
C GLY A 166 -7.16 -13.03 -4.37
N LEU A 167 -7.37 -11.71 -4.29
CA LEU A 167 -6.63 -10.82 -3.39
C LEU A 167 -6.81 -11.25 -1.93
N ASP A 168 -8.06 -11.47 -1.51
CA ASP A 168 -8.39 -11.84 -0.13
C ASP A 168 -7.83 -13.22 0.25
N ARG A 169 -7.85 -14.18 -0.69
CA ARG A 169 -7.23 -15.49 -0.47
C ARG A 169 -5.71 -15.39 -0.32
N ALA A 170 -5.05 -14.59 -1.16
CA ALA A 170 -3.62 -14.39 -1.10
C ALA A 170 -3.19 -13.77 0.24
N ALA A 171 -3.85 -12.69 0.65
CA ALA A 171 -3.58 -12.06 1.95
C ALA A 171 -3.77 -13.03 3.12
N ARG A 172 -4.88 -13.80 3.12
CA ARG A 172 -5.17 -14.80 4.15
C ARG A 172 -4.14 -15.93 4.19
N ALA A 173 -3.67 -16.39 3.03
CA ALA A 173 -2.67 -17.45 2.94
C ALA A 173 -1.30 -17.02 3.50
N THR A 174 -0.91 -15.75 3.31
CA THR A 174 0.37 -15.21 3.79
C THR A 174 0.32 -14.72 5.24
N ARG A 175 -0.87 -14.45 5.78
CA ARG A 175 -1.07 -13.95 7.16
C ARG A 175 -0.33 -14.73 8.26
N PRO A 176 -0.32 -16.07 8.28
CA PRO A 176 0.42 -16.82 9.30
C PRO A 176 1.93 -16.53 9.29
N ALA A 177 2.53 -16.28 8.13
CA ALA A 177 3.95 -15.92 8.04
C ALA A 177 4.23 -14.54 8.67
N LEU A 178 3.35 -13.57 8.41
CA LEU A 178 3.40 -12.25 9.03
C LEU A 178 3.29 -12.36 10.56
N GLU A 179 2.31 -13.12 11.06
CA GLU A 179 2.06 -13.26 12.50
C GLU A 179 3.23 -13.91 13.23
N ARG A 180 3.85 -14.96 12.65
CA ARG A 180 5.07 -15.56 13.20
C ARG A 180 6.22 -14.56 13.30
N ALA A 181 6.43 -13.75 12.25
CA ALA A 181 7.47 -12.74 12.24
C ALA A 181 7.21 -11.63 13.27
N GLN A 182 5.95 -11.16 13.39
CA GLN A 182 5.56 -10.16 14.40
C GLN A 182 5.76 -10.69 15.83
N ALA A 183 5.39 -11.94 16.10
CA ALA A 183 5.59 -12.55 17.41
C ALA A 183 7.08 -12.65 17.79
N TYR A 184 7.97 -12.83 16.82
CA TYR A 184 9.42 -12.82 17.05
C TYR A 184 9.96 -11.41 17.34
N CYS A 185 9.36 -10.37 16.75
CA CYS A 185 9.75 -8.97 16.96
C CYS A 185 9.13 -8.32 18.21
N ALA A 186 7.95 -8.76 18.66
CA ALA A 186 7.22 -8.18 19.80
C ALA A 186 8.02 -8.14 21.14
N PRO A 187 8.90 -9.10 21.44
CA PRO A 187 9.77 -9.02 22.62
C PRO A 187 10.85 -7.93 22.51
N LEU A 188 11.30 -7.58 21.30
CA LEU A 188 12.39 -6.61 21.08
C LEU A 188 11.95 -5.16 21.31
N ASP A 189 10.68 -4.84 21.12
CA ASP A 189 10.12 -3.52 21.46
C ASP A 189 10.11 -3.26 22.98
N ARG A 190 10.01 -4.31 23.81
CA ARG A 190 10.11 -4.19 25.27
C ARG A 190 11.54 -3.89 25.73
N TYR A 191 12.55 -4.43 25.04
CA TYR A 191 13.96 -4.15 25.34
C TYR A 191 14.38 -2.73 24.92
N ARG A 192 13.85 -2.23 23.80
CA ARG A 192 14.08 -0.82 23.41
C ARG A 192 13.47 0.19 24.38
N LEU A 193 12.30 -0.09 24.95
CA LEU A 193 11.70 0.80 25.97
C LEU A 193 12.47 0.77 27.31
N ALA A 194 13.07 -0.37 27.66
CA ALA A 194 13.93 -0.48 28.83
C ALA A 194 15.27 0.26 28.68
N GLU A 195 15.86 0.30 27.48
CA GLU A 195 17.10 1.03 27.20
C GLU A 195 16.92 2.55 27.07
N ILE A 196 15.71 3.04 26.78
CA ILE A 196 15.41 4.48 26.66
C ILE A 196 14.96 5.11 28.01
N GLY A 197 15.02 4.36 29.12
CA GLY A 197 14.93 4.94 30.46
C GLY A 197 13.60 5.64 30.80
N ILE A 198 12.50 5.28 30.15
CA ILE A 198 11.17 5.73 30.59
C ILE A 198 10.73 4.79 31.71
N ARG A 199 11.01 5.17 32.96
CA ARG A 199 10.38 4.55 34.13
C ARG A 199 8.86 4.74 34.00
N GLU A 200 8.11 3.64 34.06
CA GLU A 200 6.67 3.69 34.31
C GLU A 200 6.45 4.53 35.59
N GLY A 201 5.64 5.58 35.45
CA GLY A 201 5.34 6.50 36.54
C GLY A 201 4.76 5.75 37.73
N SER A 202 5.44 5.84 38.87
CA SER A 202 4.90 5.42 40.14
C SER A 202 3.66 6.24 40.46
N THR A 203 2.54 5.56 40.61
CA THR A 203 1.39 6.04 41.37
C THR A 203 1.84 6.37 42.79
N GLY A 204 1.60 7.62 43.20
CA GLY A 204 1.79 8.14 44.54
C GLY A 204 1.02 9.44 44.66
#